data_AF-A0A6U4FM39-F1
#
_entry.id   AF-A0A6U4FM39-F1
#
_cell.length_a   1.000
_cell.length_b   1.000
_cell.length_c   1.000
_cell.angle_alpha   90.00
_cell.angle_beta   90.00
_cell.angle_gamma   90.00
#
_symmetry.space_group_name_H-M   'P 1'
#
loop_
_entity.id
_entity.type
_entity.pdbx_description
1 polymer ?
#
loop_
_entity_poly.entity_id
_entity_poly.type
_entity_poly.pdbx_seq_one_letter_code
_entity_poly.pdbx_strand_id
1 'polypeptide(L)'
;HIDVPKLIRAKYQDNLEFMQWFKAFFESQPMREDYDPVAARAGGRGGRRANSNLVTDANVGSHQRRTTGRTTATAPAAHHNKENRTRRAAPTSAAAAACAPASSSSSSSAEVAQLRKRVATLEAELAAKTAEVTEAETQIESIDGEREFYYRKLLAVESLLQEEEARLPESEAGSSFSALIKAALKIMYETDDSADAAAADEPKVAAPTVPVAETQVEVETF
;
A
#
# COMPACT_ATOMS: atom_id res chain seq x y z
N HIS A 1 4.92 19.34 28.76
CA HIS A 1 4.41 20.48 27.98
C HIS A 1 5.19 20.51 26.69
N ILE A 2 4.52 20.61 25.53
CA ILE A 2 5.19 20.59 24.22
C ILE A 2 5.08 22.00 23.63
N ASP A 3 6.21 22.62 23.30
CA ASP A 3 6.27 23.95 22.69
C ASP A 3 6.00 23.89 21.19
N VAL A 4 4.71 23.80 20.83
CA VAL A 4 4.26 23.79 19.42
C VAL A 4 4.83 24.94 18.58
N PRO A 5 4.98 26.18 19.08
CA PRO A 5 5.57 27.27 18.29
C PRO A 5 7.05 27.06 17.91
N LYS A 6 7.80 26.24 18.65
CA LYS A 6 9.19 25.88 18.30
C LYS A 6 9.20 24.83 17.18
N LEU A 7 8.35 23.82 17.29
CA LEU A 7 8.17 22.76 16.31
C LEU A 7 7.72 23.28 14.93
N ILE A 8 6.84 24.29 14.89
CA ILE A 8 6.37 24.89 13.63
C ILE A 8 7.52 25.50 12.81
N ARG A 9 8.59 25.98 13.47
CA ARG A 9 9.76 26.54 12.79
C ARG A 9 10.67 25.48 12.17
N ALA A 10 10.37 24.19 12.38
CA ALA A 10 11.09 23.04 11.84
C ALA A 10 12.61 23.09 12.03
N LYS A 11 13.06 23.72 13.12
CA LYS A 11 14.48 23.81 13.46
C LYS A 11 14.98 22.44 13.91
N TYR A 12 16.12 22.02 13.38
CA TYR A 12 16.71 20.71 13.69
C TYR A 12 16.83 20.44 15.21
N GLN A 13 17.31 21.41 15.97
CA GLN A 13 17.49 21.30 17.42
C GLN A 13 16.17 21.06 18.15
N ASP A 14 15.14 21.84 17.83
CA ASP A 14 13.82 21.75 18.48
C ASP A 14 13.12 20.41 18.13
N ASN A 15 13.30 19.93 16.89
CA ASN A 15 12.78 18.64 16.46
C ASN A 15 13.50 17.47 17.12
N LEU A 16 14.83 17.56 17.29
CA LEU A 16 15.63 16.55 17.95
C LEU A 16 15.26 16.44 19.44
N GLU A 17 15.11 17.58 20.12
CA GLU A 17 14.66 17.64 21.52
C GLU A 17 13.27 17.01 21.69
N PHE A 18 12.34 17.29 20.76
CA PHE A 18 11.02 16.66 20.78
C PHE A 18 11.06 15.15 20.57
N MET A 19 11.89 14.64 19.66
CA MET A 19 12.05 13.20 19.43
C MET A 19 12.65 12.48 20.64
N GLN A 20 13.64 13.09 21.28
CA GLN A 20 14.24 12.57 22.52
C GLN A 20 13.20 12.51 23.64
N TRP A 21 12.43 13.59 23.81
CA TRP A 21 11.33 13.62 24.77
C TRP A 21 10.25 12.58 24.44
N PHE A 22 9.88 12.43 23.17
CA PHE A 22 8.85 11.48 22.74
C PHE A 22 9.26 10.03 23.01
N LYS A 23 10.53 9.67 22.75
CA LYS A 23 11.07 8.36 23.08
C LYS A 23 10.99 8.08 24.58
N ALA A 24 11.49 9.00 25.41
CA ALA A 24 11.45 8.86 26.86
C ALA A 24 10.01 8.78 27.39
N PHE A 25 9.10 9.58 26.83
CA PHE A 25 7.67 9.51 27.14
C PHE A 25 7.11 8.12 26.80
N PHE A 26 7.36 7.61 25.60
CA PHE A 26 6.86 6.31 25.16
C PHE A 26 7.39 5.17 26.04
N GLU A 27 8.69 5.18 26.38
CA GLU A 27 9.32 4.20 27.26
C GLU A 27 8.80 4.28 28.70
N SER A 28 8.39 5.47 29.16
CA SER A 28 7.76 5.65 30.47
C SER A 28 6.31 5.19 30.53
N GLN A 29 5.64 5.03 29.39
CA GLN A 29 4.28 4.50 29.36
C GLN A 29 4.35 2.98 29.50
N PRO A 30 3.65 2.37 30.47
CA PRO A 30 3.52 0.93 30.51
C PRO A 30 2.85 0.46 29.21
N MET A 31 3.46 -0.53 28.55
CA MET A 31 2.87 -1.14 27.36
C MET A 31 1.47 -1.63 27.72
N ARG A 32 0.46 -1.09 27.04
CA ARG A 32 -0.91 -1.58 27.19
C ARG A 32 -1.03 -2.85 26.35
N GLU A 33 -0.78 -4.01 26.97
CA GLU A 33 -0.96 -5.31 26.31
C GLU A 33 -2.40 -5.50 25.82
N ASP A 34 -3.38 -4.85 26.45
CA ASP A 34 -4.81 -5.00 26.13
C ASP A 34 -5.43 -3.71 25.55
N TYR A 35 -4.84 -3.12 24.51
CA TYR A 35 -5.49 -2.02 23.80
C TYR A 35 -6.66 -2.52 22.95
N ASP A 36 -7.89 -2.39 23.44
CA ASP A 36 -9.10 -2.60 22.64
C ASP A 36 -9.49 -1.30 21.89
N PRO A 37 -9.30 -1.24 20.56
CA PRO A 37 -9.64 -0.07 19.75
C PRO A 37 -11.16 0.16 19.63
N VAL A 38 -12.00 -0.84 19.90
CA VAL A 38 -13.46 -0.74 19.83
C VAL A 38 -14.01 -0.12 21.10
N ALA A 39 -13.62 -0.62 22.29
CA ALA A 39 -13.97 -0.01 23.56
C ALA A 39 -13.44 1.43 23.69
N ALA A 40 -12.20 1.70 23.28
CA ALA A 40 -11.62 3.04 23.31
C ALA A 40 -12.41 4.06 22.47
N ARG A 41 -12.89 3.63 21.29
CA ARG A 41 -13.75 4.47 20.44
C ARG A 41 -15.14 4.66 21.03
N ALA A 42 -15.73 3.63 21.63
CA ALA A 42 -17.06 3.72 22.26
C ALA A 42 -17.14 4.77 23.39
N GLY A 43 -16.04 4.99 24.11
CA GLY A 43 -15.90 6.03 25.13
C GLY A 43 -15.63 7.45 24.60
N GLY A 44 -15.17 7.58 23.35
CA GLY A 44 -14.91 8.87 22.70
C GLY A 44 -16.18 9.51 22.13
N ARG A 45 -16.24 10.86 22.13
CA ARG A 45 -17.40 11.64 21.62
C ARG A 45 -17.76 11.38 20.13
N GLY A 46 -16.94 10.62 19.39
CA GLY A 46 -17.19 10.27 17.98
C GLY A 46 -17.34 8.78 17.67
N GLY A 47 -16.99 7.83 18.57
CA GLY A 47 -16.93 6.42 18.17
C GLY A 47 -18.29 5.70 18.15
N ARG A 48 -19.31 6.20 18.87
CA ARG A 48 -20.67 5.63 18.80
C ARG A 48 -21.31 5.74 17.41
N ARG A 49 -20.85 6.66 16.54
CA ARG A 49 -21.42 6.89 15.20
C ARG A 49 -20.75 6.08 14.09
N ALA A 50 -19.52 5.59 14.30
CA ALA A 50 -18.82 4.78 13.30
C ALA A 50 -19.38 3.35 13.26
N ASN A 51 -19.87 2.85 14.39
CA ASN A 51 -20.23 1.44 14.56
C ASN A 51 -21.65 1.12 14.05
N SER A 52 -22.50 2.14 13.83
CA SER A 52 -23.88 1.94 13.35
C SER A 52 -23.96 1.69 11.84
N ASN A 53 -22.94 2.08 11.08
CA ASN A 53 -22.96 1.98 9.62
C ASN A 53 -22.39 0.65 9.08
N LEU A 54 -21.86 -0.21 9.96
CA LEU A 54 -21.25 -1.49 9.56
C LEU A 54 -22.18 -2.70 9.80
N VAL A 55 -23.28 -2.53 10.52
CA VAL A 55 -24.18 -3.64 10.94
C VAL A 55 -25.42 -3.78 10.03
N THR A 56 -25.56 -2.98 8.97
CA THR A 56 -26.74 -3.03 8.09
C THR A 56 -26.54 -3.72 6.73
N ASP A 57 -25.35 -4.26 6.43
CA ASP A 57 -25.08 -4.95 5.15
C ASP A 57 -24.97 -6.48 5.30
N ALA A 58 -25.98 -7.07 5.92
CA ALA A 58 -26.24 -8.51 5.86
C ALA A 58 -27.63 -8.77 5.26
N ASN A 59 -27.91 -8.24 4.07
CA ASN A 59 -29.02 -8.73 3.26
C ASN A 59 -28.71 -8.60 1.76
N VAL A 60 -28.26 -9.71 1.18
CA VAL A 60 -28.03 -9.90 -0.25
C VAL A 60 -29.37 -9.88 -0.99
N GLY A 61 -29.58 -8.96 -1.93
CA GLY A 61 -30.79 -8.92 -2.75
C GLY A 61 -30.82 -7.84 -3.83
N SER A 62 -30.49 -8.23 -5.06
CA SER A 62 -30.83 -7.65 -6.38
C SER A 62 -30.72 -6.12 -6.62
N HIS A 63 -29.73 -5.75 -7.45
CA HIS A 63 -29.66 -4.46 -8.11
C HIS A 63 -30.68 -4.37 -9.27
N GLN A 64 -31.65 -3.44 -9.19
CA GLN A 64 -32.41 -3.02 -10.36
C GLN A 64 -32.24 -1.52 -10.61
N ARG A 65 -31.34 -1.23 -11.56
CA ARG A 65 -31.02 0.07 -12.13
C ARG A 65 -32.21 0.57 -12.97
N ARG A 66 -32.87 1.66 -12.58
CA ARG A 66 -33.88 2.34 -13.43
C ARG A 66 -33.32 3.64 -13.99
N THR A 67 -33.11 3.64 -15.29
CA THR A 67 -32.86 4.82 -16.14
C THR A 67 -34.17 5.29 -16.74
N THR A 68 -34.50 6.58 -16.64
CA THR A 68 -35.49 7.23 -17.52
C THR A 68 -35.06 8.67 -17.78
N GLY A 69 -34.67 8.95 -19.01
CA GLY A 69 -34.45 10.31 -19.52
C GLY A 69 -35.77 11.02 -19.85
N ARG A 70 -35.70 12.35 -20.05
CA ARG A 70 -36.75 13.11 -20.73
C ARG A 70 -36.20 14.40 -21.34
N THR A 71 -36.49 14.58 -22.63
CA THR A 71 -36.14 15.71 -23.50
C THR A 71 -37.26 16.77 -23.58
N THR A 72 -36.82 18.02 -23.76
CA THR A 72 -37.38 19.15 -24.56
C THR A 72 -38.87 19.59 -24.48
N ALA A 73 -39.03 20.86 -24.06
CA ALA A 73 -39.85 21.97 -24.61
C ALA A 73 -41.38 21.82 -24.85
N THR A 74 -42.16 22.77 -24.32
CA THR A 74 -42.96 23.82 -25.03
C THR A 74 -44.06 24.37 -24.08
N ALA A 75 -44.31 25.69 -24.09
CA ALA A 75 -45.38 26.39 -23.35
C ALA A 75 -46.78 26.20 -23.99
N PRO A 76 -47.91 26.47 -23.28
CA PRO A 76 -48.56 27.78 -23.44
C PRO A 76 -49.31 28.31 -22.17
N ALA A 77 -50.06 29.40 -22.37
CA ALA A 77 -50.48 30.47 -21.47
C ALA A 77 -51.75 30.27 -20.58
N ALA A 78 -51.94 31.25 -19.68
CA ALA A 78 -53.16 32.04 -19.39
C ALA A 78 -53.89 31.97 -18.00
N HIS A 79 -53.86 33.15 -17.32
CA HIS A 79 -54.86 33.88 -16.51
C HIS A 79 -55.45 33.38 -15.15
N HIS A 80 -55.29 34.20 -14.09
CA HIS A 80 -56.32 34.89 -13.24
C HIS A 80 -55.66 35.45 -11.94
N ASN A 81 -55.38 36.76 -11.82
CA ASN A 81 -56.15 37.85 -11.17
C ASN A 81 -56.43 37.72 -9.65
N LYS A 82 -55.71 38.50 -8.81
CA LYS A 82 -56.28 39.56 -7.92
C LYS A 82 -55.21 40.29 -7.08
N GLU A 83 -55.18 41.62 -7.27
CA GLU A 83 -55.17 42.73 -6.29
C GLU A 83 -54.60 42.43 -4.87
N ASN A 84 -53.80 43.27 -4.18
CA ASN A 84 -53.92 44.72 -4.05
C ASN A 84 -52.74 45.33 -3.24
N ARG A 85 -52.34 46.54 -3.64
CA ARG A 85 -51.92 47.70 -2.84
C ARG A 85 -50.60 47.78 -2.06
N THR A 86 -49.73 48.65 -2.61
CA THR A 86 -49.11 49.87 -2.00
C THR A 86 -47.96 49.68 -0.99
N ARG A 87 -46.83 50.42 -0.93
CA ARG A 87 -46.44 51.80 -1.31
C ARG A 87 -44.91 51.81 -1.61
N ARG A 88 -44.45 52.40 -2.72
CA ARG A 88 -43.79 53.73 -2.84
C ARG A 88 -42.58 53.99 -1.91
N ALA A 89 -41.38 54.03 -2.49
CA ALA A 89 -40.48 55.21 -2.58
C ALA A 89 -38.99 54.82 -2.52
N ALA A 90 -38.24 55.17 -3.57
CA ALA A 90 -36.81 55.46 -3.49
C ALA A 90 -36.60 56.83 -2.79
N PRO A 91 -35.40 57.11 -2.26
CA PRO A 91 -34.53 58.01 -3.01
C PRO A 91 -33.00 57.73 -2.93
N THR A 92 -32.36 58.15 -4.02
CA THR A 92 -30.99 58.63 -4.32
C THR A 92 -29.82 58.69 -3.31
N SER A 93 -28.62 58.60 -3.91
CA SER A 93 -27.24 58.95 -3.48
C SER A 93 -26.49 57.83 -2.74
N ALA A 94 -25.45 57.22 -3.31
CA ALA A 94 -24.09 57.69 -3.66
C ALA A 94 -23.07 57.13 -2.64
N ALA A 95 -21.99 56.56 -3.19
CA ALA A 95 -20.73 56.18 -2.51
C ALA A 95 -20.74 54.93 -1.59
N ALA A 96 -20.35 53.79 -2.15
CA ALA A 96 -19.21 52.99 -1.68
C ALA A 96 -18.97 51.85 -2.67
N ALA A 97 -18.12 52.12 -3.65
CA ALA A 97 -17.53 51.09 -4.48
C ALA A 97 -16.53 50.25 -3.66
N ALA A 98 -16.34 49.03 -4.16
CA ALA A 98 -15.16 48.19 -3.99
C ALA A 98 -15.05 47.38 -2.69
N CYS A 99 -15.44 46.11 -2.84
CA CYS A 99 -14.69 44.93 -2.42
C CYS A 99 -13.30 45.22 -1.85
N ALA A 100 -13.12 44.97 -0.55
CA ALA A 100 -11.81 44.68 0.02
C ALA A 100 -11.59 43.15 -0.04
N PRO A 101 -10.51 42.64 -0.66
CA PRO A 101 -10.28 41.22 -0.77
C PRO A 101 -9.73 40.70 0.56
N ALA A 102 -10.35 39.64 1.08
CA ALA A 102 -9.72 38.76 2.05
C ALA A 102 -8.51 38.08 1.37
N SER A 103 -7.32 38.68 1.49
CA SER A 103 -6.09 38.22 0.82
C SER A 103 -5.35 37.11 1.60
N SER A 104 -5.94 36.58 2.67
CA SER A 104 -5.36 35.48 3.46
C SER A 104 -6.01 34.11 3.21
N SER A 105 -7.14 34.04 2.49
CA SER A 105 -7.85 32.77 2.20
C SER A 105 -7.53 32.20 0.81
N SER A 106 -6.95 33.00 -0.09
CA SER A 106 -6.57 32.57 -1.44
C SER A 106 -5.31 31.71 -1.45
N SER A 107 -4.36 31.97 -0.56
CA SER A 107 -3.12 31.18 -0.40
C SER A 107 -3.41 29.75 0.08
N SER A 108 -4.26 29.58 1.09
CA SER A 108 -4.67 28.26 1.59
C SER A 108 -5.49 27.48 0.56
N SER A 109 -6.32 28.17 -0.25
CA SER A 109 -7.09 27.52 -1.32
C SER A 109 -6.19 27.02 -2.46
N ALA A 110 -5.12 27.75 -2.78
CA ALA A 110 -4.15 27.35 -3.79
C ALA A 110 -3.31 26.15 -3.32
N GLU A 111 -2.91 26.13 -2.05
CA GLU A 111 -2.17 25.03 -1.43
C GLU A 111 -3.00 23.74 -1.39
N VAL A 112 -4.28 23.82 -1.02
CA VAL A 112 -5.20 22.67 -1.07
C VAL A 112 -5.37 22.14 -2.50
N ALA A 113 -5.40 23.02 -3.52
CA ALA A 113 -5.46 22.60 -4.91
C ALA A 113 -4.15 21.90 -5.38
N GLN A 114 -2.99 22.38 -4.93
CA GLN A 114 -1.70 21.74 -5.18
C GLN A 114 -1.59 20.36 -4.51
N LEU A 115 -2.03 20.24 -3.26
CA LEU A 115 -2.05 18.96 -2.54
C LEU A 115 -2.98 17.96 -3.23
N ARG A 116 -4.17 18.37 -3.68
CA ARG A 116 -5.08 17.51 -4.44
C ARG A 116 -4.46 17.03 -5.75
N LYS A 117 -3.73 17.90 -6.46
CA LYS A 117 -3.00 17.52 -7.68
C LYS A 117 -1.91 16.49 -7.37
N ARG A 118 -1.18 16.66 -6.26
CA ARG A 118 -0.12 15.73 -5.83
C ARG A 118 -0.68 14.38 -5.38
N VAL A 119 -1.83 14.37 -4.69
CA VAL A 119 -2.53 13.12 -4.36
C VAL A 119 -2.95 12.40 -5.64
N ALA A 120 -3.55 13.11 -6.60
CA ALA A 120 -3.96 12.51 -7.87
C ALA A 120 -2.77 11.94 -8.68
N THR A 121 -1.60 12.61 -8.67
CA THR A 121 -0.41 12.07 -9.33
C THR A 121 0.14 10.84 -8.60
N LEU A 122 0.18 10.86 -7.26
CA LEU A 122 0.63 9.72 -6.46
C LEU A 122 -0.31 8.52 -6.59
N GLU A 123 -1.62 8.74 -6.68
CA GLU A 123 -2.61 7.69 -6.94
C GLU A 123 -2.40 7.07 -8.34
N ALA A 124 -2.10 7.87 -9.35
CA ALA A 124 -1.78 7.37 -10.69
C ALA A 124 -0.46 6.57 -10.71
N GLU A 125 0.56 7.02 -9.99
CA GLU A 125 1.83 6.30 -9.84
C GLU A 125 1.65 4.97 -9.10
N LEU A 126 0.85 4.94 -8.03
CA LEU A 126 0.50 3.71 -7.32
C LEU A 126 -0.28 2.75 -8.22
N ALA A 127 -1.22 3.24 -9.02
CA ALA A 127 -1.95 2.42 -9.98
C ALA A 127 -1.02 1.83 -11.07
N ALA A 128 -0.06 2.62 -11.56
CA ALA A 128 0.92 2.14 -12.53
C ALA A 128 1.87 1.09 -11.92
N LYS A 129 2.36 1.33 -10.70
CA LYS A 129 3.26 0.40 -10.00
C LYS A 129 2.56 -0.89 -9.60
N THR A 130 1.30 -0.82 -9.19
CA THR A 130 0.51 -2.04 -8.91
C THR A 130 0.28 -2.85 -10.17
N ALA A 131 0.01 -2.22 -11.32
CA ALA A 131 -0.09 -2.93 -12.60
C ALA A 131 1.24 -3.63 -12.98
N GLU A 132 2.38 -2.95 -12.84
CA GLU A 132 3.71 -3.51 -13.09
C GLU A 132 4.01 -4.72 -12.19
N VAL A 133 3.65 -4.65 -10.90
CA VAL A 133 3.78 -5.79 -9.98
C VAL A 133 2.91 -6.96 -10.42
N THR A 134 1.65 -6.72 -10.79
CA THR A 134 0.78 -7.82 -11.25
C THR A 134 1.27 -8.46 -12.55
N GLU A 135 1.88 -7.70 -13.46
CA GLU A 135 2.47 -8.25 -14.67
C GLU A 135 3.68 -9.13 -14.34
N ALA A 136 4.58 -8.66 -13.48
CA ALA A 136 5.73 -9.44 -13.04
C ALA A 136 5.31 -10.74 -12.33
N GLU A 137 4.29 -10.68 -11.48
CA GLU A 137 3.71 -11.88 -10.83
C GLU A 137 3.23 -12.91 -11.87
N THR A 138 2.53 -12.48 -12.93
CA THR A 138 2.08 -13.41 -13.98
C THR A 138 3.23 -14.01 -14.79
N GLN A 139 4.31 -13.25 -15.00
CA GLN A 139 5.51 -13.75 -15.69
C GLN A 139 6.25 -14.77 -14.82
N ILE A 140 6.38 -14.51 -13.52
CA ILE A 140 6.97 -15.45 -12.56
C ILE A 140 6.16 -16.75 -12.54
N GLU A 141 4.82 -16.67 -12.46
CA GLU A 141 3.96 -17.86 -12.48
C GLU A 141 4.15 -18.69 -13.76
N SER A 142 4.30 -18.04 -14.91
CA SER A 142 4.59 -18.72 -16.18
C SER A 142 5.93 -19.47 -16.14
N ILE A 143 7.00 -18.81 -15.67
CA ILE A 143 8.34 -19.39 -15.58
C ILE A 143 8.38 -20.51 -14.54
N ASP A 144 7.72 -20.35 -13.40
CA ASP A 144 7.60 -21.38 -12.37
C ASP A 144 6.86 -22.61 -12.89
N GLY A 145 5.84 -22.41 -13.73
CA GLY A 145 5.15 -23.49 -14.44
C GLY A 145 6.07 -24.26 -15.38
N GLU A 146 6.91 -23.57 -16.15
CA GLU A 146 7.92 -24.20 -17.03
C GLU A 146 8.99 -24.93 -16.22
N ARG A 147 9.52 -24.29 -15.16
CA ARG A 147 10.51 -24.88 -14.24
C ARG A 147 9.98 -26.18 -13.63
N GLU A 148 8.75 -26.17 -13.13
CA GLU A 148 8.10 -27.34 -12.54
C GLU A 148 7.85 -28.44 -13.59
N PHE A 149 7.45 -28.05 -14.81
CA PHE A 149 7.28 -28.99 -15.92
C PHE A 149 8.57 -29.74 -16.27
N TYR A 150 9.69 -29.02 -16.37
CA TYR A 150 11.00 -29.62 -16.63
C TYR A 150 11.49 -30.46 -15.44
N TYR A 151 11.33 -29.95 -14.21
CA TYR A 151 11.71 -30.67 -13.00
C TYR A 151 11.00 -32.02 -12.88
N ARG A 152 9.67 -32.07 -13.11
CA ARG A 152 8.91 -33.34 -13.09
C ARG A 152 9.40 -34.34 -14.13
N LYS A 153 9.79 -33.88 -15.32
CA LYS A 153 10.34 -34.77 -16.36
C LYS A 153 11.70 -35.33 -15.97
N LEU A 154 12.59 -34.48 -15.44
CA LEU A 154 13.90 -34.91 -14.97
C LEU A 154 13.76 -35.91 -13.82
N LEU A 155 12.89 -35.64 -12.84
CA LEU A 155 12.61 -36.55 -11.74
C LEU A 155 12.06 -37.91 -12.22
N ALA A 156 11.16 -37.90 -13.20
CA ALA A 156 10.64 -39.14 -13.79
C ALA A 156 11.73 -39.94 -14.52
N VAL A 157 12.61 -39.26 -15.26
CA VAL A 157 13.76 -39.89 -15.93
C VAL A 157 14.74 -40.46 -14.90
N GLU A 158 15.03 -39.72 -13.84
CA GLU A 158 15.90 -40.17 -12.74
C GLU A 158 15.39 -41.48 -12.12
N SER A 159 14.09 -41.53 -11.77
CA SER A 159 13.46 -42.74 -11.21
C SER A 159 13.63 -43.93 -12.14
N LEU A 160 13.36 -43.75 -13.44
CA LEU A 160 13.51 -44.82 -14.44
C LEU A 160 14.97 -45.31 -14.55
N LEU A 161 15.94 -44.39 -14.52
CA LEU A 161 17.35 -44.73 -14.61
C LEU A 161 17.82 -45.49 -13.35
N GLN A 162 17.41 -45.06 -12.15
CA GLN A 162 17.73 -45.73 -10.89
C GLN A 162 17.08 -47.11 -10.78
N GLU A 163 15.81 -47.24 -11.20
CA GLU A 163 15.10 -48.52 -11.23
C GLU A 163 15.79 -49.53 -12.15
N GLU A 164 16.20 -49.11 -13.36
CA GLU A 164 16.92 -49.98 -14.29
C GLU A 164 18.35 -50.29 -13.82
N GLU A 165 19.05 -49.34 -13.19
CA GLU A 165 20.36 -49.61 -12.58
C GLU A 165 20.26 -50.65 -11.46
N ALA A 166 19.24 -50.54 -10.60
CA ALA A 166 19.00 -51.48 -9.51
C ALA A 166 18.55 -52.87 -9.99
N ARG A 167 17.85 -52.94 -11.13
CA ARG A 167 17.37 -54.19 -11.73
C ARG A 167 18.47 -55.00 -12.41
N LEU A 168 19.51 -54.33 -12.92
CA LEU A 168 20.58 -54.99 -13.68
C LEU A 168 21.45 -55.88 -12.77
N PRO A 169 21.65 -57.17 -13.11
CA PRO A 169 22.56 -58.03 -12.36
C PRO A 169 24.02 -57.61 -12.56
N GLU A 170 24.87 -57.80 -11.55
CA GLU A 170 26.29 -57.39 -11.59
C GLU A 170 27.08 -57.96 -12.79
N SER A 171 26.66 -59.10 -13.34
CA SER A 171 27.24 -59.69 -14.55
C SER A 171 27.12 -58.80 -15.80
N GLU A 172 26.13 -57.91 -15.86
CA GLU A 172 25.86 -57.00 -16.98
C GLU A 172 26.30 -55.56 -16.68
N ALA A 173 27.00 -55.33 -15.57
CA ALA A 173 27.47 -54.01 -15.14
C ALA A 173 28.46 -53.35 -16.13
N GLY A 174 29.03 -54.14 -17.05
CA GLY A 174 29.89 -53.68 -18.14
C GLY A 174 29.17 -53.46 -19.47
N SER A 175 27.85 -53.68 -19.54
CA SER A 175 27.08 -53.47 -20.76
C SER A 175 27.04 -52.00 -21.16
N SER A 176 26.98 -51.73 -22.46
CA SER A 176 26.84 -50.38 -23.02
C SER A 176 25.65 -49.62 -22.42
N PHE A 177 24.57 -50.33 -22.08
CA PHE A 177 23.40 -49.75 -21.43
C PHE A 177 23.68 -49.29 -19.99
N SER A 178 24.44 -50.06 -19.20
CA SER A 178 24.86 -49.64 -17.85
C SER A 178 25.78 -48.43 -17.90
N ALA A 179 26.69 -48.37 -18.87
CA ALA A 179 27.55 -47.19 -19.10
C ALA A 179 26.72 -45.95 -19.46
N LEU A 180 25.66 -46.10 -20.27
CA LEU A 180 24.75 -45.02 -20.61
C LEU A 180 23.96 -44.51 -19.40
N ILE A 181 23.43 -45.42 -18.57
CA ILE A 181 22.70 -45.04 -17.33
C ILE A 181 23.62 -44.22 -16.40
N LYS A 182 24.85 -44.71 -16.17
CA LYS A 182 25.84 -44.02 -15.33
C LYS A 182 26.24 -42.66 -15.90
N ALA A 183 26.40 -42.56 -17.23
CA ALA A 183 26.69 -41.29 -17.88
C ALA A 183 25.52 -40.29 -17.75
N ALA A 184 24.27 -40.76 -17.91
CA ALA A 184 23.08 -39.93 -17.75
C ALA A 184 22.91 -39.43 -16.31
N LEU A 185 23.05 -40.31 -15.31
CA LEU A 185 23.01 -39.93 -13.89
C LEU A 185 24.14 -38.95 -13.56
N LYS A 186 25.35 -39.17 -14.09
CA LYS A 186 26.46 -38.22 -13.92
C LYS A 186 26.11 -36.82 -14.42
N ILE A 187 25.50 -36.69 -15.60
CA ILE A 187 25.07 -35.40 -16.15
C ILE A 187 23.98 -34.77 -15.26
N MET A 188 23.04 -35.57 -14.77
CA MET A 188 21.94 -35.07 -13.93
C MET A 188 22.40 -34.57 -12.55
N TYR A 189 23.49 -35.13 -12.01
CA TYR A 189 24.08 -34.70 -10.75
C TYR A 189 25.30 -33.78 -10.93
N GLU A 190 25.68 -33.46 -12.16
CA GLU A 190 26.72 -32.47 -12.42
C GLU A 190 26.18 -31.12 -11.92
N THR A 191 26.81 -30.58 -10.89
CA THR A 191 26.48 -29.25 -10.40
C THR A 191 27.04 -28.25 -11.40
N ASP A 192 26.16 -27.55 -12.09
CA ASP A 192 26.58 -26.39 -12.88
C ASP A 192 27.04 -25.32 -11.87
N ASP A 193 28.36 -25.04 -11.80
CA ASP A 193 28.96 -24.03 -10.92
C ASP A 193 28.32 -22.64 -11.10
N SER A 194 27.57 -22.44 -12.18
CA SER A 194 26.80 -21.24 -12.49
C SER A 194 25.50 -21.09 -11.66
N ALA A 195 24.90 -22.19 -11.18
CA ALA A 195 23.70 -22.14 -10.34
C ALA A 195 24.02 -21.72 -8.90
N ASP A 196 25.21 -22.09 -8.40
CA ASP A 196 25.71 -21.65 -7.08
C ASP A 196 26.21 -20.20 -7.13
N ALA A 197 26.71 -19.75 -8.29
CA ALA A 197 27.05 -18.34 -8.51
C ALA A 197 25.81 -17.42 -8.45
N ALA A 198 24.64 -17.89 -8.87
CA ALA A 198 23.37 -17.15 -8.78
C ALA A 198 22.79 -17.15 -7.35
N ALA A 199 23.10 -18.17 -6.53
CA ALA A 199 22.78 -18.16 -5.09
C ALA A 199 23.75 -17.25 -4.30
N ALA A 200 24.98 -17.06 -4.79
CA ALA A 200 25.96 -16.13 -4.22
C ALA A 200 25.71 -14.65 -4.61
N ASP A 201 24.91 -14.39 -5.64
CA ASP A 201 24.42 -13.06 -6.03
C ASP A 201 22.94 -12.88 -5.62
N GLU A 202 22.59 -13.28 -4.39
CA GLU A 202 21.53 -12.52 -3.72
C GLU A 202 22.00 -11.06 -3.71
N PRO A 203 21.22 -10.10 -4.27
CA PRO A 203 21.45 -8.71 -3.95
C PRO A 203 21.22 -8.61 -2.45
N LYS A 204 22.31 -8.60 -1.69
CA LYS A 204 22.35 -8.19 -0.30
C LYS A 204 21.69 -6.82 -0.28
N VAL A 205 20.38 -6.79 -0.04
CA VAL A 205 19.64 -5.57 0.21
C VAL A 205 20.39 -4.95 1.35
N ALA A 206 21.13 -3.89 1.03
CA ALA A 206 21.97 -3.19 1.97
C ALA A 206 21.01 -2.64 3.02
N ALA A 207 20.83 -3.39 4.11
CA ALA A 207 20.32 -2.84 5.34
C ALA A 207 21.22 -1.64 5.64
N PRO A 208 20.67 -0.41 5.77
CA PRO A 208 21.49 0.74 6.07
C PRO A 208 22.15 0.51 7.43
N THR A 209 23.45 0.27 7.40
CA THR A 209 24.31 0.14 8.57
C THR A 209 24.33 1.47 9.31
N VAL A 210 23.56 1.55 10.40
CA VAL A 210 23.73 2.62 11.38
C VAL A 210 24.99 2.27 12.19
N PRO A 211 26.00 3.16 12.26
CA PRO A 211 27.23 2.88 12.97
C PRO A 211 26.96 2.83 14.48
N VAL A 212 27.10 1.64 15.07
CA VAL A 212 27.20 1.47 16.52
C VAL A 212 28.62 1.86 16.91
N ALA A 213 28.78 3.06 17.47
CA ALA A 213 29.99 3.41 18.19
C ALA A 213 29.93 2.71 19.56
N GLU A 214 30.70 1.64 19.72
CA GLU A 214 31.08 1.12 21.03
C GLU A 214 31.73 2.24 21.84
N THR A 215 31.15 2.58 22.98
CA THR A 215 31.87 3.28 24.04
C THR A 215 31.80 2.40 25.29
N GLN A 216 32.98 2.04 25.75
CA GLN A 216 33.26 1.12 26.85
C GLN A 216 32.54 1.57 28.13
N VAL A 217 31.87 0.63 28.80
CA VAL A 217 31.36 0.83 30.15
C VAL A 217 32.47 0.45 31.12
N GLU A 218 33.13 1.47 31.68
CA GLU A 218 33.89 1.35 32.92
C GLU A 218 32.91 0.99 34.05
N VAL A 219 33.15 -0.16 34.67
CA VAL A 219 32.39 -0.64 35.82
C VAL A 219 33.01 0.01 37.07
N GLU A 220 32.41 1.12 37.53
CA GLU A 220 32.64 1.61 38.90
C GLU A 220 31.60 0.96 39.83
N THR A 221 32.14 0.08 40.68
CA THR A 221 31.47 -0.61 41.78
C THR A 221 31.07 0.38 42.88
N PHE A 222 29.84 0.27 43.38
CA PHE A 222 29.44 0.68 44.73
C PHE A 222 29.10 -0.57 45.55
#